data_AF-A0A7L2MQV5-F1
#
_entry.id   AF-A0A7L2MQV5-F1
#
_cell.length_a   1.000
_cell.length_b   1.000
_cell.length_c   1.000
_cell.angle_alpha   90.00
_cell.angle_beta   90.00
_cell.angle_gamma   90.00
#
_symmetry.space_group_name_H-M   'P 1'
#
loop_
_entity.id
_entity.type
_entity.pdbx_description
1 polymer ?
#
loop_
_entity_poly.entity_id
_entity_poly.type
_entity_poly.pdbx_seq_one_letter_code
_entity_poly.pdbx_strand_id
1 'polypeptide(L)'
;RYCLTAHLFTARGESTSVTKKCATGEECHLVGCHRRGDSGHTECVSCCEGMICNVELPTNATNAVLAVLQARRTAGGSRGAPSLALLVALVTL
;
A
#
# COMPACT_ATOMS: atom_id res chain seq x y z
N ARG A 1 -1.73 12.43 2.61
CA ARG A 1 -3.16 12.21 2.95
C ARG A 1 -3.32 10.71 2.99
N TYR A 2 -3.36 10.12 4.17
CA TYR A 2 -3.14 8.68 4.33
C TYR A 2 -4.37 7.99 4.93
N CYS A 3 -4.46 6.68 4.74
CA CYS A 3 -5.36 5.83 5.48
C CYS A 3 -4.53 4.94 6.40
N LEU A 4 -4.84 4.93 7.69
CA LEU A 4 -4.22 4.09 8.71
C LEU A 4 -5.14 2.90 9.02
N THR A 5 -4.55 1.71 9.21
CA THR A 5 -5.24 0.53 9.74
C THR A 5 -4.43 -0.07 10.88
N ALA A 6 -5.07 -0.25 12.04
CA ALA A 6 -4.59 -1.08 13.13
C ALA A 6 -5.41 -2.36 13.20
N HIS A 7 -4.75 -3.52 13.24
CA HIS A 7 -5.36 -4.84 13.30
C HIS A 7 -4.81 -5.60 14.51
N LEU A 8 -5.70 -5.91 15.45
CA LEU A 8 -5.41 -6.75 16.61
C LEU A 8 -5.94 -8.15 16.36
N PHE A 9 -5.07 -9.15 16.52
CA PHE A 9 -5.42 -10.55 16.28
C PHE A 9 -4.73 -11.51 17.26
N THR A 10 -5.28 -12.72 17.41
CA THR A 10 -4.73 -13.77 18.27
C THR A 10 -3.45 -14.36 17.68
N ALA A 11 -2.69 -15.13 18.47
CA ALA A 11 -1.52 -15.86 17.98
C ALA A 11 -1.85 -16.85 16.82
N ARG A 12 -3.12 -17.25 16.69
CA ARG A 12 -3.61 -18.12 15.60
C ARG A 12 -4.04 -17.35 14.35
N GLY A 13 -4.00 -16.02 14.39
CA GLY A 13 -4.39 -15.15 13.27
C GLY A 13 -5.86 -14.71 13.29
N GLU A 14 -6.62 -15.03 14.35
CA GLU A 14 -8.04 -14.66 14.43
C GLU A 14 -8.18 -13.18 14.77
N SER A 15 -8.89 -12.43 13.93
CA SER A 15 -9.13 -11.01 14.15
C SER A 15 -9.93 -10.77 15.43
N THR A 16 -9.39 -9.93 16.31
CA THR A 16 -10.06 -9.46 17.52
C THR A 16 -10.69 -8.09 17.28
N SER A 17 -9.94 -7.17 16.66
CA SER A 17 -10.46 -5.85 16.29
C SER A 17 -9.70 -5.24 15.12
N VAL A 18 -10.39 -4.38 14.37
CA VAL A 18 -9.83 -3.61 13.26
C VAL A 18 -10.27 -2.17 13.41
N THR A 19 -9.32 -1.24 13.41
CA THR A 19 -9.58 0.20 13.41
C THR A 19 -8.99 0.83 12.17
N LYS A 20 -9.81 1.58 11.43
CA LYS A 20 -9.42 2.30 10.21
C LYS A 20 -9.73 3.78 10.36
N LYS A 21 -8.80 4.64 9.95
CA LYS A 21 -9.02 6.11 9.94
C LYS A 21 -8.24 6.79 8.84
N CYS A 22 -8.67 7.99 8.46
CA CYS A 22 -7.81 8.93 7.75
C CYS A 22 -6.69 9.41 8.69
N ALA A 23 -5.49 9.62 8.15
CA ALA A 23 -4.31 9.95 8.94
C ALA A 23 -3.40 11.00 8.26
N THR A 24 -2.64 11.70 9.09
CA THR A 24 -1.52 12.58 8.69
C THR A 24 -0.25 11.75 8.44
N GLY A 25 0.79 12.38 7.88
CA GLY A 25 2.09 11.70 7.71
C GLY A 25 2.74 11.32 9.03
N GLU A 26 2.64 12.20 10.03
CA GLU A 26 3.19 12.00 11.38
C GLU A 26 2.56 10.78 12.07
N GLU A 27 1.25 10.60 11.96
CA GLU A 27 0.54 9.42 12.49
C GLU A 27 0.98 8.11 11.83
N CYS A 28 1.56 8.18 10.62
CA CYS A 28 2.02 7.02 9.85
C CYS A 28 3.50 6.67 10.07
N HIS A 29 4.19 7.33 11.01
CA HIS A 29 5.58 6.98 11.35
C HIS A 29 5.68 5.68 12.16
N LEU A 30 4.60 5.28 12.84
CA LEU A 30 4.54 4.11 13.72
C LEU A 30 3.83 2.91 13.05
N VAL A 31 4.30 2.52 11.86
CA VAL A 31 3.87 1.27 11.20
C VAL A 31 4.70 0.08 11.70
N GLY A 32 4.16 -1.12 11.56
CA GLY A 32 4.81 -2.37 11.97
C GLY A 32 3.91 -3.21 12.87
N CYS A 33 4.47 -4.31 13.38
CA CYS A 33 3.77 -5.23 14.26
C CYS A 33 4.44 -5.30 15.63
N HIS A 34 3.64 -5.32 16.69
CA HIS A 34 4.12 -5.53 18.04
C HIS A 34 3.22 -6.53 18.78
N ARG A 35 3.85 -7.40 19.56
CA ARG A 35 3.15 -8.39 20.38
C ARG A 35 2.74 -7.73 21.69
N ARG A 36 1.46 -7.78 22.03
CA ARG A 36 0.91 -7.06 23.18
C ARG A 36 1.09 -7.90 24.45
N GLY A 37 2.31 -7.90 24.98
CA GLY A 37 2.69 -8.60 26.22
C GLY A 37 2.29 -10.08 26.23
N ASP A 38 1.88 -10.56 27.40
CA ASP A 38 1.56 -11.99 27.64
C ASP A 38 0.18 -12.40 27.13
N SER A 39 -0.63 -11.46 26.64
CA SER A 39 -2.00 -11.72 26.14
C SER A 39 -2.05 -12.68 24.94
N GLY A 40 -0.91 -12.87 24.28
CA GLY A 40 -0.82 -13.66 23.07
C GLY A 40 -1.37 -12.96 21.83
N HIS A 41 -1.83 -11.71 21.93
CA HIS A 41 -2.29 -10.92 20.80
C HIS A 41 -1.14 -10.16 20.12
N THR A 42 -1.32 -9.93 18.82
CA THR A 42 -0.43 -9.13 18.00
C THR A 42 -1.23 -7.96 17.43
N GLU A 43 -0.67 -6.76 17.53
CA GLU A 43 -1.20 -5.57 16.88
C GLU A 43 -0.28 -5.17 15.73
N CYS A 44 -0.83 -5.10 14.52
CA CYS A 44 -0.14 -4.62 13.34
C CYS A 44 -0.76 -3.32 12.84
N VAL A 45 0.08 -2.35 12.50
CA VAL A 45 -0.30 -1.03 12.00
C VAL A 45 0.28 -0.83 10.60
N SER A 46 -0.56 -0.43 9.66
CA SER A 46 -0.16 -0.04 8.30
C SER A 46 -0.73 1.32 7.95
N CYS A 47 -0.05 2.00 7.03
CA CYS A 47 -0.56 3.20 6.39
C CYS A 47 -0.44 3.07 4.88
N CYS A 48 -1.35 3.70 4.15
CA CYS A 48 -1.25 3.82 2.70
C CYS A 48 -1.67 5.20 2.22
N GLU A 49 -1.13 5.62 1.08
CA GLU A 49 -1.54 6.83 0.39
C GLU A 49 -2.56 6.52 -0.71
N GLY A 50 -3.65 7.28 -0.78
CA GLY A 50 -4.67 7.17 -1.82
C GLY A 50 -6.08 7.01 -1.27
N MET A 51 -7.07 7.03 -2.16
CA MET A 51 -8.47 6.82 -1.79
C MET A 51 -8.75 5.33 -1.58
N ILE A 52 -9.37 4.98 -0.46
CA ILE A 52 -9.78 3.60 -0.13
C ILE A 52 -8.60 2.63 -0.31
N CYS A 53 -7.37 3.07 0.02
CA CYS A 53 -6.18 2.26 -0.23
C CYS A 53 -5.99 1.14 0.81
N ASN A 54 -6.61 1.27 1.98
CA ASN A 54 -6.47 0.35 3.11
C ASN A 54 -7.56 -0.73 3.12
N VAL A 55 -7.82 -1.37 1.97
CA VAL A 55 -8.79 -2.48 1.89
C VAL A 55 -8.27 -3.67 2.71
N GLU A 56 -7.01 -4.05 2.48
CA GLU A 56 -6.36 -5.17 3.15
C GLU A 56 -5.99 -4.85 4.61
N LEU A 57 -5.90 -5.91 5.43
CA LEU A 57 -5.47 -5.81 6.82
C LEU A 57 -3.99 -6.15 6.98
N PRO A 58 -3.24 -5.39 7.79
CA PRO A 58 -1.89 -5.79 8.15
C PRO A 58 -1.94 -7.00 9.09
N THR A 59 -1.12 -8.01 8.82
CA THR A 59 -1.10 -9.28 9.55
C THR A 59 0.31 -9.73 9.92
N ASN A 60 1.33 -9.10 9.33
CA ASN A 60 2.74 -9.37 9.60
C ASN A 60 3.61 -8.15 9.26
N ALA A 61 4.91 -8.25 9.51
CA ALA A 61 5.85 -7.16 9.26
C ALA A 61 6.00 -6.78 7.77
N THR A 62 5.62 -7.66 6.83
CA THR A 62 5.75 -7.40 5.39
C THR A 62 4.63 -6.51 4.84
N ASN A 63 3.44 -6.56 5.43
CA ASN A 63 2.30 -5.73 5.02
C ASN A 63 1.90 -4.67 6.06
N ALA A 64 2.48 -4.69 7.26
CA ALA A 64 2.41 -3.62 8.26
C ALA A 64 3.43 -2.50 7.95
N VAL A 65 3.27 -1.84 6.80
CA VAL A 65 4.22 -0.85 6.28
C VAL A 65 3.51 0.46 5.90
N LEU A 66 4.29 1.49 5.57
CA LEU A 66 3.82 2.69 4.91
C LEU A 66 3.91 2.50 3.38
N ALA A 67 2.76 2.35 2.72
CA ALA A 67 2.65 2.18 1.28
C ALA A 67 2.30 3.51 0.59
N VAL A 68 3.30 4.17 0.01
CA VAL A 68 3.14 5.45 -0.73
C VAL A 68 3.02 5.17 -2.23
N LEU A 69 2.17 5.91 -2.95
CA LEU A 69 1.84 5.65 -4.37
C LEU A 69 2.97 5.96 -5.38
N GLN A 70 4.23 6.09 -4.96
CA GLN A 70 5.34 6.42 -5.85
C GLN A 70 6.08 5.22 -6.46
N ALA A 71 5.75 3.97 -6.09
CA ALA A 71 6.44 2.79 -6.64
C ALA A 71 5.78 2.15 -7.88
N ARG A 72 4.65 2.69 -8.39
CA ARG A 72 3.86 2.01 -9.45
C ARG A 72 3.54 2.81 -10.70
N ARG A 73 4.17 3.99 -10.90
CA ARG A 73 4.00 4.80 -12.13
C ARG A 73 5.22 4.88 -13.06
N THR A 74 6.13 3.91 -13.01
CA THR A 74 7.19 3.75 -14.03
C THR A 74 6.98 2.56 -14.97
N ALA A 75 5.87 1.82 -14.86
CA ALA A 75 5.52 0.79 -15.84
C ALA A 75 4.35 1.27 -16.72
N GLY A 76 4.67 1.64 -17.97
CA GLY A 76 3.65 1.76 -19.02
C GLY A 76 3.29 3.18 -19.46
N GLY A 77 4.21 4.15 -19.38
CA GLY A 77 4.16 5.25 -20.34
C GLY A 77 4.45 4.67 -21.72
N SER A 78 3.43 4.18 -22.43
CA SER A 78 3.48 3.96 -23.86
C SER A 78 3.65 5.34 -24.52
N ARG A 79 4.89 5.84 -24.49
CA ARG A 79 5.35 6.78 -25.52
C ARG A 79 5.15 6.00 -26.81
N GLY A 80 4.09 6.33 -27.54
CA GLY A 80 3.79 5.72 -28.81
C GLY A 80 5.06 5.77 -29.65
N ALA A 81 5.67 4.60 -29.86
CA ALA A 81 6.60 4.47 -30.95
C ALA A 81 5.78 4.84 -32.20
N PRO A 82 6.20 5.83 -33.01
CA PRO A 82 5.53 6.05 -34.28
C PRO A 82 5.53 4.71 -35.01
N SER A 83 4.36 4.26 -35.45
CA SER A 83 4.31 3.00 -36.19
C SER A 83 5.22 3.14 -37.41
N LEU A 84 5.94 2.08 -37.76
CA LEU A 84 6.80 2.04 -38.95
C LEU A 84 6.04 2.46 -40.22
N ALA A 85 4.71 2.32 -40.25
CA ALA A 85 3.87 2.79 -41.34
C ALA A 85 3.95 4.32 -41.55
N LEU A 86 4.13 5.12 -40.49
CA LEU A 86 4.27 6.58 -40.61
C LEU A 86 5.64 6.97 -41.19
N LEU A 87 6.69 6.19 -40.90
CA LEU A 87 8.04 6.43 -41.42
C LEU A 87 8.15 6.06 -42.90
N VAL A 88 7.45 5.01 -43.36
CA VAL A 88 7.46 4.60 -44.77
C VAL A 88 6.79 5.65 -45.66
N ALA A 89 5.72 6.31 -45.19
CA ALA A 89 5.01 7.33 -45.97
C ALA A 89 5.84 8.61 -46.25
N LEU A 90 6.83 8.92 -45.40
CA LEU A 90 7.71 10.08 -45.56
C LEU A 90 8.87 9.83 -46.55
N VAL A 91 9.19 8.57 -46.83
CA VAL A 91 10.28 8.21 -47.77
C VAL A 91 9.76 8.09 -49.22
N THR A 92 8.45 8.08 -49.41
CA THR A 92 7.80 7.96 -50.72
C THR A 92 7.25 9.28 -51.28
N LEU A 93 7.59 10.44 -50.70
CA LEU A 93 7.21 11.76 -51.21
C LEU A 93 8.39 12.46 -51.91
#